data_AF-E1QVZ3-F1
#
_entry.id   AF-E1QVZ3-F1
#
_cell.length_a   1.000
_cell.length_b   1.000
_cell.length_c   1.000
_cell.angle_alpha   90.00
_cell.angle_beta   90.00
_cell.angle_gamma   90.00
#
_symmetry.space_group_name_H-M   'P 1'
#
loop_
_entity.id
_entity.type
_entity.pdbx_description
1 polymer ?
#
loop_
_entity_poly.entity_id
_entity_poly.type
_entity_poly.pdbx_seq_one_letter_code
_entity_poly.pdbx_strand_id
1 'polypeptide(L)'
;MANPYIEPNPIEVLVKEICHALMADCYIAALEVALTLPDICSQAESGASKGSRSLYEVWYDEHIPCMPQMDRIDVSNPEPRIPDTLHMPNFDGKACYVLRCRLLHNGNVLIDDRYAEEGRKPRGIEVGEVSFDVGTACICSVVPEDKRNPIGNNPEDKRIVINLVYLCLVLAEAALACYQTSEHKERYEAVRVQITANGTDTRGLESRSVSEWINHFELSMYLA
;
A
#
# COMPACT_ATOMS: atom_id res chain seq x y z
N MET A 1 18.26 -34.48 -7.31
CA MET A 1 16.81 -34.25 -7.12
C MET A 1 16.63 -32.74 -7.13
N ALA A 2 15.85 -32.21 -8.08
CA ALA A 2 15.64 -30.77 -8.20
C ALA A 2 14.76 -30.27 -7.04
N ASN A 3 15.16 -29.15 -6.45
CA ASN A 3 14.51 -28.48 -5.32
C ASN A 3 13.06 -28.09 -5.71
N PRO A 4 12.04 -28.28 -4.86
CA PRO A 4 10.65 -28.02 -5.22
C PRO A 4 10.47 -26.53 -5.47
N TYR A 5 9.80 -26.19 -6.58
CA TYR A 5 9.39 -24.85 -7.03
C TYR A 5 9.67 -23.70 -6.06
N ILE A 6 10.89 -23.16 -6.16
CA ILE A 6 11.15 -21.81 -5.71
C ILE A 6 10.55 -20.91 -6.78
N GLU A 7 9.44 -20.22 -6.48
CA GLU A 7 9.05 -19.04 -7.25
C GLU A 7 10.28 -18.11 -7.30
N PRO A 8 10.84 -17.82 -8.48
CA PRO A 8 12.15 -17.18 -8.59
C PRO A 8 12.11 -15.71 -8.13
N ASN A 9 10.91 -15.12 -8.06
CA ASN A 9 10.69 -13.73 -7.72
C ASN A 9 9.97 -13.62 -6.36
N PRO A 10 10.69 -13.31 -5.26
CA PRO A 10 10.08 -13.19 -3.94
C PRO A 10 9.03 -12.08 -3.85
N ILE A 11 9.15 -11.01 -4.65
CA ILE A 11 8.14 -9.95 -4.71
C ILE A 11 6.87 -10.44 -5.42
N GLU A 12 7.01 -11.19 -6.52
CA GLU A 12 5.86 -11.73 -7.24
C GLU A 12 5.00 -12.66 -6.37
N VAL A 13 5.64 -13.43 -5.47
CA VAL A 13 4.91 -14.23 -4.47
C VAL A 13 4.05 -13.34 -3.59
N LEU A 14 4.62 -12.28 -2.99
CA LEU A 14 3.88 -11.35 -2.13
C LEU A 14 2.75 -10.65 -2.89
N VAL A 15 3.01 -10.24 -4.14
CA VAL A 15 1.98 -9.64 -4.99
C VAL A 15 0.84 -10.61 -5.27
N LYS A 16 1.14 -11.88 -5.58
CA LYS A 16 0.12 -12.92 -5.74
C LYS A 16 -0.69 -13.12 -4.45
N GLU A 17 -0.04 -13.15 -3.28
CA GLU A 17 -0.73 -13.24 -1.98
C GLU A 17 -1.68 -12.06 -1.75
N ILE A 18 -1.23 -10.83 -2.04
CA ILE A 18 -2.07 -9.62 -1.98
C ILE A 18 -3.29 -9.79 -2.89
N CYS A 19 -3.10 -10.18 -4.15
CA CYS A 19 -4.19 -10.34 -5.10
C CYS A 19 -5.19 -11.43 -4.68
N HIS A 20 -4.72 -12.59 -4.22
CA HIS A 20 -5.60 -13.65 -3.74
C HIS A 20 -6.36 -13.23 -2.48
N ALA A 21 -5.72 -12.50 -1.56
CA ALA A 21 -6.39 -11.95 -0.39
C ALA A 21 -7.48 -10.94 -0.79
N LEU A 22 -7.22 -10.06 -1.75
CA LEU A 22 -8.23 -9.13 -2.29
C LEU A 22 -9.42 -9.87 -2.93
N MET A 23 -9.17 -10.93 -3.71
CA MET A 23 -10.23 -11.75 -4.31
C MET A 23 -11.10 -12.48 -3.28
N ALA A 24 -10.50 -12.87 -2.16
CA ALA A 24 -11.18 -13.56 -1.07
C ALA A 24 -11.83 -12.57 -0.08
N ASP A 25 -11.92 -11.28 -0.44
CA ASP A 25 -12.39 -10.19 0.42
C ASP A 25 -11.63 -10.07 1.77
N CYS A 26 -10.41 -10.61 1.82
CA CYS A 26 -9.51 -10.56 2.97
C CYS A 26 -8.71 -9.25 2.96
N TYR A 27 -9.41 -8.11 2.93
CA TYR A 27 -8.83 -6.80 2.64
C TYR A 27 -7.73 -6.37 3.62
N ILE A 28 -7.91 -6.61 4.92
CA ILE A 28 -6.90 -6.23 5.91
C ILE A 28 -5.64 -7.09 5.76
N ALA A 29 -5.79 -8.39 5.47
CA ALA A 29 -4.64 -9.25 5.20
C ALA A 29 -3.89 -8.80 3.94
N ALA A 30 -4.61 -8.44 2.88
CA ALA A 30 -4.00 -7.88 1.67
C ALA A 30 -3.21 -6.59 1.97
N LEU A 31 -3.82 -5.67 2.72
CA LEU A 31 -3.21 -4.40 3.08
C LEU A 31 -1.97 -4.59 3.97
N GLU A 32 -2.04 -5.46 4.97
CA GLU A 32 -0.91 -5.74 5.85
C GLU A 32 0.30 -6.27 5.08
N VAL A 33 0.08 -7.19 4.12
CA VAL A 33 1.15 -7.68 3.23
C VAL A 33 1.67 -6.55 2.33
N ALA A 34 0.78 -5.77 1.71
CA ALA A 34 1.17 -4.66 0.84
C ALA A 34 2.04 -3.60 1.56
N LEU A 35 1.70 -3.27 2.80
CA LEU A 35 2.44 -2.31 3.63
C LEU A 35 3.84 -2.79 4.05
N THR A 36 4.21 -4.05 3.79
CA THR A 36 5.59 -4.53 3.98
C THR A 36 6.49 -4.26 2.79
N LEU A 37 5.92 -4.05 1.59
CA LEU A 37 6.68 -3.96 0.35
C LEU A 37 7.69 -2.80 0.34
N PRO A 38 7.36 -1.58 0.83
CA PRO A 38 8.34 -0.50 0.85
C PRO A 38 9.55 -0.78 1.76
N ASP A 39 9.40 -1.52 2.87
CA ASP A 39 10.56 -1.93 3.67
C ASP A 39 11.47 -2.87 2.89
N ILE A 40 10.86 -3.85 2.21
CA ILE A 40 11.57 -4.88 1.46
C ILE A 40 12.38 -4.23 0.34
N CYS A 41 11.73 -3.40 -0.47
CA CYS A 41 12.35 -2.71 -1.60
C CYS A 41 13.41 -1.72 -1.12
N SER A 42 13.07 -0.83 -0.18
CA SER A 42 14.02 0.17 0.30
C SER A 42 15.27 -0.44 0.94
N GLN A 43 15.12 -1.54 1.70
CA GLN A 43 16.24 -2.24 2.29
C GLN A 43 17.12 -2.93 1.24
N ALA A 44 16.50 -3.57 0.24
CA ALA A 44 17.22 -4.27 -0.82
C ALA A 44 18.01 -3.28 -1.69
N GLU A 45 17.39 -2.18 -2.11
CA GLU A 45 18.03 -1.15 -2.93
C GLU A 45 19.15 -0.43 -2.20
N SER A 46 18.94 -0.06 -0.93
CA SER A 46 19.98 0.60 -0.14
C SER A 46 21.10 -0.34 0.30
N GLY A 47 20.90 -1.66 0.21
CA GLY A 47 21.81 -2.67 0.77
C GLY A 47 21.92 -2.62 2.29
N ALA A 48 20.92 -2.06 2.99
CA ALA A 48 20.96 -1.92 4.43
C ALA A 48 20.74 -3.28 5.14
N SER A 49 21.43 -3.49 6.26
CA SER A 49 21.27 -4.70 7.06
C SER A 49 19.95 -4.76 7.83
N LYS A 50 19.28 -3.62 8.01
CA LYS A 50 17.97 -3.49 8.65
C LYS A 50 17.16 -2.41 7.93
N GLY A 51 15.84 -2.61 7.84
CA GLY A 51 14.92 -1.56 7.46
C GLY A 51 14.99 -0.37 8.42
N SER A 52 14.69 0.82 7.91
CA SER A 52 14.57 2.03 8.72
C SER A 52 13.38 2.85 8.27
N ARG A 53 12.82 3.61 9.22
CA ARG A 53 11.77 4.59 8.93
C ARG A 53 12.15 5.50 7.75
N SER A 54 13.36 6.07 7.77
CA SER A 54 13.79 6.99 6.72
C SER A 54 13.85 6.34 5.34
N LEU A 55 14.28 5.06 5.26
CA LEU A 55 14.36 4.35 3.99
C LEU A 55 12.97 4.06 3.43
N TYR A 56 12.04 3.65 4.29
CA TYR A 56 10.64 3.46 3.90
C TYR A 56 10.02 4.74 3.37
N GLU A 57 10.15 5.84 4.12
CA GLU A 57 9.54 7.13 3.78
C GLU A 57 10.04 7.63 2.43
N VAL A 58 11.37 7.64 2.23
CA VAL A 58 11.99 8.07 0.97
C VAL A 58 11.57 7.17 -0.19
N TRP A 59 11.60 5.85 0.00
CA TRP A 59 11.22 4.92 -1.06
C TRP A 59 9.77 5.12 -1.49
N TYR A 60 8.86 5.28 -0.53
CA TYR A 60 7.46 5.52 -0.81
C TYR A 60 7.28 6.81 -1.61
N ASP A 61 7.89 7.92 -1.16
CA ASP A 61 7.76 9.22 -1.83
C ASP A 61 8.39 9.24 -3.23
N GLU A 62 9.40 8.39 -3.50
CA GLU A 62 10.05 8.28 -4.80
C GLU A 62 9.30 7.39 -5.79
N HIS A 63 8.66 6.32 -5.31
CA HIS A 63 8.10 5.26 -6.17
C HIS A 63 6.58 5.28 -6.28
N ILE A 64 5.89 5.81 -5.27
CA ILE A 64 4.43 5.84 -5.25
C ILE A 64 3.95 7.19 -5.79
N PRO A 65 3.18 7.20 -6.88
CA PRO A 65 2.63 8.45 -7.39
C PRO A 65 1.72 9.09 -6.33
N CYS A 66 1.65 10.42 -6.34
CA CYS A 66 0.67 11.14 -5.53
C CYS A 66 -0.74 10.63 -5.85
N MET A 67 -1.48 10.20 -4.84
CA MET A 67 -2.85 9.70 -5.03
C MET A 67 -3.73 10.82 -5.61
N PRO A 68 -4.27 10.65 -6.83
CA PRO A 68 -5.11 11.67 -7.41
C PRO A 68 -6.48 11.69 -6.69
N GLN A 69 -6.97 12.87 -6.36
CA GLN A 69 -8.34 13.01 -5.86
C GLN A 69 -9.28 12.92 -7.06
N MET A 70 -9.90 11.76 -7.26
CA MET A 70 -10.93 11.61 -8.28
C MET A 70 -12.27 12.01 -7.68
N ASP A 71 -12.88 13.06 -8.23
CA ASP A 71 -14.29 13.34 -7.97
C ASP A 71 -15.12 12.12 -8.44
N ARG A 72 -16.24 11.87 -7.76
CA ARG A 72 -17.18 10.78 -8.08
C ARG A 72 -17.34 10.67 -9.59
N ILE A 73 -17.24 9.45 -10.14
CA ILE A 73 -17.58 9.18 -11.54
C ILE A 73 -18.97 9.76 -11.78
N ASP A 74 -19.02 10.89 -12.48
CA ASP A 74 -20.28 11.48 -12.93
C ASP A 74 -20.82 10.55 -13.99
N VAL A 75 -21.82 9.75 -13.63
CA VAL A 75 -22.46 8.78 -14.54
C VAL A 75 -23.08 9.47 -15.77
N SER A 76 -23.22 10.80 -15.74
CA SER A 76 -23.67 11.62 -16.87
C SER A 76 -22.54 12.19 -17.74
N ASN A 77 -21.27 12.04 -17.32
CA ASN A 77 -20.09 12.42 -18.09
C ASN A 77 -18.97 11.38 -17.91
N PRO A 78 -18.81 10.41 -18.83
CA PRO A 78 -17.92 9.26 -18.69
C PRO A 78 -16.42 9.58 -18.79
N GLU A 79 -16.06 10.84 -19.10
CA GLU A 79 -14.69 11.31 -19.07
C GLU A 79 -14.31 11.63 -17.61
N PRO A 80 -13.35 10.90 -16.99
CA PRO A 80 -12.89 11.21 -15.66
C PRO A 80 -12.27 12.61 -15.66
N ARG A 81 -12.93 13.56 -14.99
CA ARG A 81 -12.32 14.88 -14.76
C ARG A 81 -11.31 14.72 -13.64
N ILE A 82 -10.04 14.63 -14.01
CA ILE A 82 -8.93 14.83 -13.09
C ILE A 82 -9.02 16.30 -12.62
N PRO A 83 -9.37 16.60 -11.36
CA PRO A 83 -9.47 17.98 -10.91
C PRO A 83 -8.11 18.67 -11.02
N ASP A 84 -8.10 19.95 -11.42
CA ASP A 84 -6.88 20.77 -11.60
C ASP A 84 -6.02 20.87 -10.33
N THR A 85 -6.56 20.48 -9.17
CA THR A 85 -5.84 20.27 -7.92
C THR A 85 -5.52 18.78 -7.73
N LEU A 86 -4.63 18.24 -8.55
CA LEU A 86 -4.07 16.90 -8.39
C LEU A 86 -3.07 16.83 -7.22
N HIS A 87 -3.53 17.23 -6.05
CA HIS A 87 -2.81 17.02 -4.82
C HIS A 87 -3.87 16.63 -3.80
N MET A 88 -3.91 15.36 -3.42
CA MET A 88 -4.18 15.06 -2.03
C MET A 88 -2.88 15.42 -1.29
N PRO A 89 -2.78 16.60 -0.65
CA PRO A 89 -1.67 16.80 0.26
C PRO A 89 -1.85 15.76 1.38
N ASN A 90 -0.75 15.12 1.79
CA ASN A 90 -0.53 14.59 3.15
C ASN A 90 -0.60 13.07 3.41
N PHE A 91 -0.89 12.21 2.43
CA PHE A 91 -0.58 10.78 2.58
C PHE A 91 0.79 10.46 1.94
N ASP A 92 1.82 11.00 2.55
CA ASP A 92 3.22 10.81 2.19
C ASP A 92 3.80 9.53 2.80
N GLY A 93 5.08 9.26 2.52
CA GLY A 93 5.80 8.13 3.07
C GLY A 93 5.76 8.09 4.59
N LYS A 94 5.72 9.26 5.26
CA LYS A 94 5.59 9.35 6.73
C LYS A 94 4.23 8.85 7.20
N ALA A 95 3.15 9.30 6.60
CA ALA A 95 1.80 8.85 6.92
C ALA A 95 1.64 7.35 6.67
N CYS A 96 2.16 6.87 5.53
CA CYS A 96 2.12 5.45 5.17
C CYS A 96 2.96 4.59 6.14
N TYR A 97 4.15 5.05 6.55
CA TYR A 97 4.96 4.36 7.55
C TYR A 97 4.25 4.25 8.90
N VAL A 98 3.62 5.33 9.36
CA VAL A 98 2.86 5.31 10.62
C VAL A 98 1.68 4.35 10.51
N LEU A 99 0.92 4.39 9.41
CA LEU A 99 -0.17 3.46 9.15
C LEU A 99 0.29 2.00 9.23
N ARG A 100 1.39 1.66 8.55
CA ARG A 100 2.01 0.33 8.62
C ARG A 100 2.29 -0.07 10.07
N CYS A 101 3.00 0.76 10.83
CA CYS A 101 3.34 0.44 12.22
C CYS A 101 2.08 0.20 13.06
N ARG A 102 1.02 0.99 12.86
CA ARG A 102 -0.22 0.92 13.65
C ARG A 102 -1.07 -0.29 13.30
N LEU A 103 -1.18 -0.62 12.03
CA LEU A 103 -1.88 -1.83 11.59
C LEU A 103 -1.14 -3.08 12.07
N LEU A 104 0.16 -3.20 11.77
CA LEU A 104 0.91 -4.44 12.06
C LEU A 104 1.15 -4.71 13.55
N HIS A 105 1.23 -3.68 14.39
CA HIS A 105 1.45 -3.87 15.83
C HIS A 105 0.17 -3.84 16.67
N ASN A 106 -0.84 -3.08 16.25
CA ASN A 106 -1.97 -2.74 17.11
C ASN A 106 -3.33 -2.92 16.42
N GLY A 107 -3.37 -3.29 15.14
CA GLY A 107 -4.60 -3.47 14.37
C GLY A 107 -5.46 -2.20 14.28
N ASN A 108 -4.86 -1.00 14.27
CA ASN A 108 -5.61 0.26 14.17
C ASN A 108 -5.09 1.18 13.07
N VAL A 109 -5.97 2.11 12.65
CA VAL A 109 -5.79 3.00 11.50
C VAL A 109 -5.59 4.47 11.89
N LEU A 110 -5.36 4.72 13.17
CA LEU A 110 -5.07 6.05 13.69
C LEU A 110 -3.64 6.42 13.34
N ILE A 111 -3.47 7.55 12.66
CA ILE A 111 -2.16 8.14 12.38
C ILE A 111 -1.86 9.10 13.52
N ASP A 112 -1.56 8.51 14.67
CA ASP A 112 -1.20 9.24 15.89
C ASP A 112 0.14 8.79 16.47
N ASP A 113 0.70 9.71 17.24
CA ASP A 113 2.10 9.83 17.63
C ASP A 113 2.51 8.93 18.80
N ARG A 114 1.74 7.91 19.16
CA ARG A 114 2.09 7.07 20.34
C ARG A 114 3.41 6.28 20.18
N TYR A 115 4.10 6.39 19.05
CA TYR A 115 5.44 5.83 18.81
C TYR A 115 6.56 6.85 18.59
N ALA A 116 6.27 8.16 18.67
CA ALA A 116 7.32 9.15 18.92
C ALA A 116 7.41 9.32 20.44
N GLU A 117 8.63 9.46 20.96
CA GLU A 117 8.89 9.84 22.35
C GLU A 117 7.81 10.81 22.87
N GLU A 118 7.03 10.34 23.85
CA GLU A 118 6.04 11.09 24.64
C GLU A 118 5.38 12.30 23.94
N GLY A 119 4.30 12.02 23.19
CA GLY A 119 3.23 13.00 22.95
C GLY A 119 3.52 14.08 21.91
N ARG A 120 4.27 13.78 20.85
CA ARG A 120 4.47 14.71 19.73
C ARG A 120 4.31 14.04 18.36
N LYS A 121 3.41 14.60 17.53
CA LYS A 121 3.24 14.25 16.12
C LYS A 121 4.59 14.27 15.40
N PRO A 122 4.93 13.26 14.57
CA PRO A 122 6.08 13.38 13.68
C PRO A 122 5.92 14.68 12.89
N ARG A 123 6.93 15.56 12.95
CA ARG A 123 6.84 16.89 12.33
C ARG A 123 6.49 16.74 10.84
N GLY A 124 5.39 17.36 10.44
CA GLY A 124 4.97 17.45 9.03
C GLY A 124 4.01 16.37 8.54
N ILE A 125 3.47 15.48 9.39
CA ILE A 125 2.31 14.66 9.00
C ILE A 125 1.05 15.51 9.22
N GLU A 126 0.12 15.58 8.27
CA GLU A 126 -1.16 16.31 8.43
C GLU A 126 -2.39 15.38 8.53
N VAL A 127 -2.22 14.06 8.38
CA VAL A 127 -3.29 13.07 8.53
C VAL A 127 -3.33 12.56 9.97
N GLY A 128 -4.53 12.50 10.58
CA GLY A 128 -4.73 11.95 11.93
C GLY A 128 -5.45 10.60 11.95
N GLU A 129 -6.22 10.29 10.92
CA GLU A 129 -6.91 9.00 10.79
C GLU A 129 -7.15 8.66 9.33
N VAL A 130 -7.00 7.38 9.01
CA VAL A 130 -7.34 6.80 7.71
C VAL A 130 -8.57 5.91 7.89
N SER A 131 -9.52 6.04 6.98
CA SER A 131 -10.57 5.04 6.75
C SER A 131 -10.39 4.41 5.39
N PHE A 132 -10.90 3.20 5.21
CA PHE A 132 -10.75 2.45 3.97
C PHE A 132 -12.08 2.28 3.26
N ASP A 133 -12.09 2.56 1.96
CA ASP A 133 -13.16 2.19 1.04
C ASP A 133 -12.67 1.09 0.09
N VAL A 134 -13.57 0.18 -0.29
CA VAL A 134 -13.31 -0.91 -1.24
C VAL A 134 -14.11 -0.69 -2.54
N GLY A 135 -14.95 0.35 -2.60
CA GLY A 135 -15.72 0.71 -3.79
C GLY A 135 -14.88 1.39 -4.88
N THR A 136 -15.53 1.68 -6.01
CA THR A 136 -14.95 2.40 -7.16
C THR A 136 -15.18 3.92 -7.11
N ALA A 137 -15.68 4.43 -5.98
CA ALA A 137 -16.23 5.79 -5.90
C ALA A 137 -15.14 6.89 -5.91
N CYS A 138 -13.96 6.61 -5.33
CA CYS A 138 -12.81 7.50 -5.32
C CYS A 138 -11.53 6.71 -4.96
N ILE A 139 -10.35 7.22 -5.36
CA ILE A 139 -9.05 6.69 -4.91
C ILE A 139 -8.73 7.19 -3.49
N CYS A 140 -8.93 8.48 -3.26
CA CYS A 140 -8.68 9.10 -1.98
C CYS A 140 -9.54 10.35 -1.82
N SER A 141 -9.99 10.66 -0.61
CA SER A 141 -10.72 11.90 -0.31
C SER A 141 -10.48 12.38 1.12
N VAL A 142 -10.51 13.70 1.33
CA VAL A 142 -10.55 14.29 2.68
C VAL A 142 -11.97 14.26 3.20
N VAL A 143 -12.16 13.74 4.41
CA VAL A 143 -13.43 13.78 5.12
C VAL A 143 -13.63 15.18 5.71
N PRO A 144 -14.78 15.83 5.48
CA PRO A 144 -15.08 17.12 6.08
C PRO A 144 -15.00 17.09 7.62
N GLU A 145 -14.54 18.19 8.21
CA GLU A 145 -14.43 18.32 9.66
C GLU A 145 -15.81 18.13 10.34
N ASP A 146 -15.90 17.16 11.24
CA ASP A 146 -17.06 16.99 12.11
C ASP A 146 -16.74 17.53 13.51
N LYS A 147 -17.22 18.74 13.79
CA LYS A 147 -17.04 19.41 15.09
C LYS A 147 -17.63 18.65 16.28
N ARG A 148 -18.50 17.66 16.05
CA ARG A 148 -19.09 16.82 17.10
C ARG A 148 -18.23 15.61 17.45
N ASN A 149 -17.27 15.28 16.59
CA ASN A 149 -16.36 14.15 16.76
C ASN A 149 -14.93 14.58 16.34
N PRO A 150 -14.22 15.37 17.17
CA PRO A 150 -12.83 15.74 16.90
C PRO A 150 -11.94 14.49 16.91
N ILE A 151 -10.96 14.41 16.00
CA ILE A 151 -10.08 13.22 15.85
C ILE A 151 -8.62 13.62 15.82
N GLY A 152 -7.78 12.66 16.23
CA GLY A 152 -6.35 12.86 16.40
C GLY A 152 -6.05 13.57 17.70
N ASN A 153 -4.78 13.90 17.87
CA ASN A 153 -4.34 14.68 19.02
C ASN A 153 -4.35 16.18 18.72
N ASN A 154 -4.51 16.59 17.44
CA ASN A 154 -4.42 18.00 17.04
C ASN A 154 -5.68 18.48 16.26
N PRO A 155 -6.16 19.71 16.50
CA PRO A 155 -7.37 20.26 15.84
C PRO A 155 -7.27 20.37 14.31
N GLU A 156 -6.04 20.44 13.78
CA GLU A 156 -5.73 20.54 12.35
C GLU A 156 -5.58 19.19 11.64
N ASP A 157 -5.74 18.07 12.36
CA ASP A 157 -5.59 16.72 11.79
C ASP A 157 -6.70 16.42 10.78
N LYS A 158 -6.30 16.06 9.56
CA LYS A 158 -7.23 15.66 8.49
C LYS A 158 -7.59 14.18 8.63
N ARG A 159 -8.87 13.87 8.38
CA ARG A 159 -9.34 12.50 8.15
C ARG A 159 -9.41 12.24 6.67
N ILE A 160 -8.89 11.09 6.25
CA ILE A 160 -8.91 10.72 4.83
C ILE A 160 -9.54 9.34 4.65
N VAL A 161 -10.23 9.17 3.53
CA VAL A 161 -10.68 7.87 3.05
C VAL A 161 -9.75 7.47 1.92
N ILE A 162 -9.12 6.31 2.01
CA ILE A 162 -8.27 5.74 0.97
C ILE A 162 -8.97 4.51 0.40
N ASN A 163 -8.93 4.37 -0.92
CA ASN A 163 -9.28 3.13 -1.59
C ASN A 163 -8.25 2.06 -1.26
N LEU A 164 -8.68 1.06 -0.49
CA LEU A 164 -7.80 0.01 0.01
C LEU A 164 -7.23 -0.83 -1.14
N VAL A 165 -8.07 -1.18 -2.11
CA VAL A 165 -7.66 -2.00 -3.26
C VAL A 165 -6.60 -1.24 -4.06
N TYR A 166 -6.82 0.04 -4.35
CA TYR A 166 -5.85 0.89 -5.02
C TYR A 166 -4.52 0.97 -4.26
N LEU A 167 -4.55 1.26 -2.95
CA LEU A 167 -3.33 1.34 -2.14
C LEU A 167 -2.55 0.01 -2.17
N CYS A 168 -3.23 -1.13 -2.10
CA CYS A 168 -2.58 -2.43 -2.21
C CYS A 168 -1.91 -2.63 -3.57
N LEU A 169 -2.63 -2.31 -4.65
CA LEU A 169 -2.12 -2.53 -6.00
C LEU A 169 -1.00 -1.56 -6.39
N VAL A 170 -1.07 -0.28 -6.01
CA VAL A 170 -0.01 0.68 -6.32
C VAL A 170 1.30 0.34 -5.61
N LEU A 171 1.22 -0.15 -4.35
CA LEU A 171 2.37 -0.66 -3.62
C LEU A 171 2.94 -1.93 -4.29
N ALA A 172 2.06 -2.85 -4.70
CA ALA A 172 2.44 -4.09 -5.38
C ALA A 172 3.13 -3.83 -6.73
N GLU A 173 2.59 -2.92 -7.53
CA GLU A 173 3.11 -2.54 -8.83
C GLU A 173 4.48 -1.86 -8.70
N ALA A 174 4.61 -0.88 -7.81
CA ALA A 174 5.88 -0.19 -7.55
C ALA A 174 6.96 -1.16 -7.06
N ALA A 175 6.62 -2.09 -6.16
CA ALA A 175 7.55 -3.09 -5.68
C ALA A 175 8.00 -4.06 -6.77
N LEU A 176 7.06 -4.48 -7.65
CA LEU A 176 7.39 -5.36 -8.77
C LEU A 176 8.31 -4.64 -9.78
N ALA A 177 8.02 -3.38 -10.11
CA ALA A 177 8.85 -2.56 -10.99
C ALA A 177 10.26 -2.41 -10.42
N CYS A 178 10.36 -2.06 -9.13
CA CYS A 178 11.61 -1.96 -8.38
C CYS A 178 12.43 -3.27 -8.42
N TYR A 179 11.81 -4.43 -8.18
CA TYR A 179 12.50 -5.73 -8.30
C TYR A 179 12.95 -6.04 -9.73
N GLN A 180 12.12 -5.72 -10.73
CA GLN A 180 12.42 -5.99 -12.14
C GLN A 180 13.64 -5.22 -12.63
N THR A 181 13.76 -3.95 -12.24
CA THR A 181 14.86 -3.05 -12.63
C THR A 181 16.09 -3.18 -11.74
N SER A 182 15.99 -3.82 -10.57
CA SER A 182 17.11 -3.96 -9.65
C SER A 182 18.26 -4.81 -10.22
N GLU A 183 19.48 -4.28 -10.11
CA GLU A 183 20.72 -5.01 -10.37
C GLU A 183 21.10 -5.99 -9.23
N HIS A 184 20.39 -5.91 -8.10
CA HIS A 184 20.71 -6.63 -6.86
C HIS A 184 19.59 -7.58 -6.40
N LYS A 185 19.09 -8.42 -7.31
CA LYS A 185 17.98 -9.35 -7.04
C LYS A 185 18.23 -10.29 -5.87
N GLU A 186 19.49 -10.64 -5.61
CA GLU A 186 19.92 -11.47 -4.48
C GLU A 186 19.54 -10.87 -3.12
N ARG A 187 19.44 -9.54 -3.01
CA ARG A 187 19.11 -8.87 -1.73
C ARG A 187 17.65 -9.05 -1.35
N TYR A 188 16.78 -9.32 -2.32
CA TYR A 188 15.38 -9.65 -2.08
C TYR A 188 15.19 -11.09 -1.58
N GLU A 189 16.19 -11.97 -1.75
CA GLU A 189 16.07 -13.36 -1.31
C GLU A 189 16.12 -13.52 0.21
N ALA A 190 16.73 -12.56 0.92
CA ALA A 190 16.78 -12.52 2.38
C ALA A 190 15.40 -12.29 3.03
N VAL A 191 14.41 -11.84 2.26
CA VAL A 191 13.05 -11.49 2.71
C VAL A 191 12.11 -12.71 2.75
N ARG A 192 12.59 -13.88 2.32
CA ARG A 192 11.75 -15.07 2.16
C ARG A 192 11.28 -15.65 3.50
N VAL A 193 9.99 -15.54 3.78
CA VAL A 193 9.30 -16.54 4.59
C VAL A 193 9.27 -17.83 3.76
N GLN A 194 10.06 -18.83 4.15
CA GLN A 194 10.05 -20.12 3.47
C GLN A 194 8.79 -20.90 3.87
N ILE A 195 7.80 -20.94 2.98
CA ILE A 195 6.60 -21.78 3.15
C ILE A 195 6.84 -23.10 2.41
N THR A 196 6.88 -24.21 3.14
CA THR A 196 6.90 -25.55 2.55
C THR A 196 5.49 -26.11 2.55
N ALA A 197 4.80 -26.05 1.41
CA ALA A 197 3.52 -26.71 1.23
C ALA A 197 3.74 -28.12 0.67
N ASN A 198 3.61 -29.14 1.53
CA ASN A 198 3.62 -30.54 1.11
C ASN A 198 2.19 -30.97 0.76
N GLY A 199 1.83 -30.97 -0.52
CA GLY A 199 0.53 -31.46 -1.00
C GLY A 199 0.37 -31.27 -2.51
N THR A 200 -0.17 -32.27 -3.21
CA THR A 200 -0.33 -32.27 -4.68
C THR A 200 -1.52 -31.44 -5.19
N ASP A 201 -1.99 -30.48 -4.39
CA ASP A 201 -3.27 -29.84 -4.63
C ASP A 201 -3.26 -28.35 -4.30
N THR A 202 -2.46 -27.58 -5.04
CA THR A 202 -2.69 -26.14 -5.20
C THR A 202 -3.61 -25.94 -6.40
N ARG A 203 -4.78 -26.60 -6.43
CA ARG A 203 -5.80 -26.37 -7.47
C ARG A 203 -6.34 -24.96 -7.32
N GLY A 204 -6.01 -24.08 -8.26
CA GLY A 204 -6.78 -22.86 -8.55
C GLY A 204 -6.06 -21.53 -8.47
N LEU A 205 -4.80 -21.46 -8.04
CA LEU A 205 -4.00 -20.22 -8.13
C LEU A 205 -3.51 -20.05 -9.59
N GLU A 206 -4.42 -19.65 -10.48
CA GLU A 206 -4.10 -19.38 -11.88
C GLU A 206 -3.17 -18.16 -12.02
N SER A 207 -2.24 -18.27 -12.97
CA SER A 207 -1.18 -17.30 -13.27
C SER A 207 -1.73 -16.05 -13.96
N ARG A 208 -2.23 -15.08 -13.20
CA ARG A 208 -2.47 -13.71 -13.70
C ARG A 208 -1.29 -12.81 -13.34
N SER A 209 -0.82 -12.06 -14.33
CA SER A 209 0.11 -10.93 -14.18
C SER A 209 -0.56 -9.77 -13.43
N VAL A 210 0.24 -8.87 -12.85
CA VAL A 210 -0.27 -7.67 -12.14
C VAL A 210 -1.19 -6.82 -13.01
N SER A 211 -0.84 -6.65 -14.29
CA SER A 211 -1.68 -5.94 -15.25
C SER A 211 -3.03 -6.63 -15.47
N GLU A 212 -3.07 -7.96 -15.47
CA GLU A 212 -4.34 -8.72 -15.52
C GLU A 212 -5.15 -8.57 -14.23
N TRP A 213 -4.49 -8.40 -13.07
CA TRP A 213 -5.17 -8.11 -11.80
C TRP A 213 -5.77 -6.71 -11.75
N ILE A 214 -5.01 -5.69 -12.18
CA ILE A 214 -5.50 -4.31 -12.32
C ILE A 214 -6.76 -4.27 -13.18
N ASN A 215 -6.74 -4.96 -14.33
CA ASN A 215 -7.90 -5.06 -15.21
C ASN A 215 -9.06 -5.82 -14.57
N HIS A 216 -8.78 -6.87 -13.81
CA HIS A 216 -9.80 -7.67 -13.13
C HIS A 216 -10.62 -6.88 -12.10
N PHE A 217 -9.97 -5.97 -11.36
CA PHE A 217 -10.63 -5.10 -10.39
C PHE A 217 -11.22 -3.83 -11.02
N GLU A 218 -11.25 -3.73 -12.35
CA GLU A 218 -11.68 -2.53 -13.09
C GLU A 218 -10.89 -1.27 -12.71
N LEU A 219 -9.65 -1.44 -12.23
CA LEU A 219 -8.82 -0.34 -11.76
C LEU A 219 -7.96 0.30 -12.85
N SER A 220 -8.05 -0.20 -14.10
CA SER A 220 -7.28 0.31 -15.25
C SER A 220 -7.55 1.79 -15.54
N MET A 221 -8.72 2.31 -15.13
CA MET A 221 -9.07 3.73 -15.26
C MET A 221 -8.27 4.66 -14.32
N TYR A 222 -7.54 4.10 -13.35
CA TYR A 222 -6.83 4.86 -12.31
C TYR A 222 -5.31 4.88 -12.47
N LEU A 223 -4.76 4.24 -13.52
CA LEU A 223 -3.31 4.11 -13.77
C LEU A 223 -2.83 4.87 -15.03
N ALA A 224 -3.59 5.88 -15.48
CA ALA A 224 -3.25 6.71 -16.63
C ALA A 224 -2.34 7.88 -16.27
#